data_AF-A0A1H0E228-F1
#
_entry.id   AF-A0A1H0E228-F1
#
_cell.length_a   1.000
_cell.length_b   1.000
_cell.length_c   1.000
_cell.angle_alpha   90.00
_cell.angle_beta   90.00
_cell.angle_gamma   90.00
#
_symmetry.space_group_name_H-M   'P 1'
#
loop_
_entity.id
_entity.type
_entity.pdbx_description
1 polymer ?
#
loop_
_entity_poly.entity_id
_entity_poly.type
_entity_poly.pdbx_seq_one_letter_code
_entity_poly.pdbx_strand_id
1 'polypeptide(L)'
;MLAKALVIAMAADIARSDYAKPTLIRSRSREWLIACRWGPDGEYISIATAGPLAEPLAQVAPQAIKPIHSLFGVLISESQRESTSTFLLVRQLPGGIELAGTFFPADGYVLMQQHEDIHLVCKARYSHSCGWLDGKEVRKDIPDPAPSSAEAMSWHIEASRRNWIGEFIPGTMPPERIPIRATG
;
A
#
# COMPACT_ATOMS: atom_id res chain seq x y z
N MET A 1 18.12 -6.94 6.28
CA MET A 1 17.70 -5.54 6.55
C MET A 1 16.79 -5.14 5.42
N LEU A 2 15.61 -4.61 5.73
CA LEU A 2 14.69 -4.08 4.71
C LEU A 2 15.36 -2.96 3.92
N ALA A 3 15.15 -2.95 2.61
CA ALA A 3 15.67 -1.88 1.77
C ALA A 3 15.05 -0.54 2.20
N LYS A 4 15.89 0.49 2.38
CA LYS A 4 15.46 1.85 2.75
C LYS A 4 14.79 2.61 1.59
N ALA A 5 15.04 2.18 0.36
CA ALA A 5 14.36 2.66 -0.83
C ALA A 5 13.84 1.46 -1.60
N LEU A 6 12.57 1.47 -2.01
CA LEU A 6 12.03 0.43 -2.90
C LEU A 6 10.75 0.92 -3.58
N VAL A 7 10.44 0.32 -4.72
CA VAL A 7 9.14 0.39 -5.40
C VAL A 7 8.79 -1.02 -5.84
N ILE A 8 7.71 -1.59 -5.31
CA ILE A 8 7.33 -2.99 -5.58
C ILE A 8 5.84 -3.11 -5.87
N ALA A 9 5.47 -4.10 -6.68
CA ALA A 9 4.07 -4.52 -6.81
C ALA A 9 3.76 -5.59 -5.76
N MET A 10 2.56 -5.52 -5.19
CA MET A 10 2.09 -6.49 -4.21
C MET A 10 0.72 -7.03 -4.58
N ALA A 11 0.51 -8.32 -4.40
CA ALA A 11 -0.81 -8.93 -4.43
C ALA A 11 -1.42 -8.82 -3.04
N ALA A 12 -2.56 -8.14 -2.91
CA ALA A 12 -3.18 -7.87 -1.61
C ALA A 12 -4.55 -8.54 -1.47
N ASP A 13 -4.82 -9.07 -0.27
CA ASP A 13 -6.16 -9.33 0.25
C ASP A 13 -6.57 -8.14 1.10
N ILE A 14 -7.69 -7.51 0.75
CA ILE A 14 -8.22 -6.32 1.42
C ILE A 14 -9.56 -6.68 2.04
N ALA A 15 -9.58 -6.82 3.36
CA ALA A 15 -10.82 -6.91 4.11
C ALA A 15 -11.27 -5.50 4.55
N ARG A 16 -12.53 -5.17 4.26
CA ARG A 16 -13.17 -3.92 4.71
C ARG A 16 -14.14 -4.25 5.84
N SER A 17 -14.02 -3.55 6.95
CA SER A 17 -14.81 -3.76 8.17
C SER A 17 -15.38 -2.45 8.69
N ASP A 18 -16.29 -2.57 9.65
CA ASP A 18 -16.92 -1.42 10.30
C ASP A 18 -15.88 -0.57 11.05
N TYR A 19 -15.98 0.77 10.97
CA TYR A 19 -15.05 1.69 11.63
C TYR A 19 -14.94 1.49 13.14
N ALA A 20 -16.08 1.29 13.81
CA ALA A 20 -16.16 1.14 15.25
C ALA A 20 -16.00 -0.33 15.70
N LYS A 21 -16.16 -1.27 14.76
CA LYS A 21 -16.03 -2.72 14.99
C LYS A 21 -15.12 -3.34 13.92
N PRO A 22 -13.81 -3.07 13.93
CA PRO A 22 -12.90 -3.50 12.87
C PRO A 22 -12.80 -5.03 12.73
N THR A 23 -13.19 -5.80 13.74
CA THR A 23 -13.26 -7.26 13.66
C THR A 23 -14.45 -7.78 12.84
N LEU A 24 -15.47 -6.94 12.59
CA LEU A 24 -16.64 -7.30 11.79
C LEU A 24 -16.40 -7.02 10.30
N ILE A 25 -15.87 -8.02 9.59
CA ILE A 25 -15.59 -7.93 8.15
C ILE A 25 -16.91 -7.84 7.37
N ARG A 26 -17.05 -6.81 6.54
CA ARG A 26 -18.20 -6.54 5.66
C ARG A 26 -17.98 -7.04 4.24
N SER A 27 -16.77 -6.90 3.73
CA SER A 27 -16.40 -7.36 2.39
C SER A 27 -14.92 -7.68 2.29
N ARG A 28 -14.56 -8.43 1.24
CA ARG A 28 -13.18 -8.71 0.86
C ARG A 28 -13.00 -8.45 -0.63
N SER A 29 -11.86 -7.91 -1.01
CA SER A 29 -11.41 -7.84 -2.41
C SER A 29 -9.95 -8.24 -2.52
N ARG A 30 -9.53 -8.52 -3.75
CA ARG A 30 -8.12 -8.71 -4.08
C ARG A 30 -7.69 -7.67 -5.09
N GLU A 31 -6.61 -6.99 -4.78
CA GLU A 31 -6.14 -5.85 -5.56
C GLU A 31 -4.63 -5.91 -5.70
N TRP A 32 -4.13 -5.40 -6.83
CA TRP A 32 -2.74 -5.02 -6.96
C TRP A 32 -2.50 -3.77 -6.13
N LEU A 33 -1.39 -3.76 -5.40
CA LEU A 33 -0.87 -2.56 -4.74
C LEU A 33 0.49 -2.20 -5.30
N ILE A 34 0.82 -0.91 -5.25
CA ILE A 34 2.19 -0.42 -5.41
C ILE A 34 2.63 0.08 -4.04
N ALA A 35 3.67 -0.53 -3.48
CA ALA A 35 4.30 -0.06 -2.25
C ALA A 35 5.62 0.64 -2.60
N CYS A 36 5.79 1.85 -2.08
CA CYS A 36 6.99 2.65 -2.27
C CYS A 36 7.54 3.05 -0.90
N ARG A 37 8.83 2.81 -0.64
CA ARG A 37 9.54 3.33 0.53
C ARG A 37 10.64 4.27 0.04
N TRP A 38 10.77 5.44 0.67
CA TRP A 38 11.76 6.44 0.30
C TRP A 38 12.05 7.39 1.46
N GLY A 39 12.87 8.41 1.18
CA GLY A 39 13.42 9.35 2.15
C GLY A 39 14.90 9.06 2.42
N PRO A 40 15.70 10.05 2.87
CA PRO A 40 17.11 9.84 3.18
C PRO A 40 17.39 8.63 4.09
N ASP A 41 16.47 8.36 5.02
CA ASP A 41 16.57 7.24 5.96
C ASP A 41 15.56 6.12 5.69
N GLY A 42 14.80 6.22 4.59
CA GLY A 42 13.69 5.33 4.29
C GLY A 42 12.52 5.56 5.25
N GLU A 43 12.35 6.79 5.71
CA GLU A 43 11.38 7.18 6.73
C GLU A 43 9.94 7.33 6.19
N TYR A 44 9.76 7.33 4.86
CA TYR A 44 8.45 7.47 4.23
C TYR A 44 8.02 6.19 3.54
N ILE A 45 6.72 5.92 3.61
CA ILE A 45 6.06 4.87 2.84
C ILE A 45 4.78 5.41 2.19
N SER A 46 4.50 4.93 0.97
CA SER A 46 3.17 4.99 0.39
C SER A 46 2.74 3.62 -0.08
N ILE A 47 1.43 3.38 0.02
CA ILE A 47 0.77 2.19 -0.49
C ILE A 47 -0.39 2.68 -1.34
N ALA A 48 -0.32 2.39 -2.63
CA ALA A 48 -1.36 2.75 -3.57
C ALA A 48 -2.13 1.51 -4.02
N THR A 49 -3.46 1.57 -4.05
CA THR A 49 -4.24 0.60 -4.84
C THR A 49 -3.94 0.81 -6.33
N ALA A 50 -3.91 -0.28 -7.09
CA ALA A 50 -3.50 -0.27 -8.49
C ALA A 50 -4.40 -1.13 -9.40
N GLY A 51 -5.60 -1.44 -8.93
CA GLY A 51 -6.64 -2.16 -9.68
C GLY A 51 -6.87 -3.60 -9.19
N PRO A 52 -7.87 -4.30 -9.76
CA PRO A 52 -8.25 -5.63 -9.31
C PRO A 52 -7.19 -6.69 -9.65
N LEU A 53 -7.02 -7.65 -8.75
CA LEU A 53 -6.23 -8.87 -8.99
C LEU A 53 -7.16 -9.97 -9.50
N ALA A 54 -7.25 -10.11 -10.82
CA ALA A 54 -8.16 -11.07 -11.48
C ALA A 54 -7.79 -12.54 -11.20
N GLU A 55 -6.50 -12.85 -11.17
CA GLU A 55 -5.98 -14.20 -10.95
C GLU A 55 -5.32 -14.31 -9.56
N PRO A 56 -5.96 -15.01 -8.59
CA PRO A 56 -5.44 -15.24 -7.24
C PRO A 56 -3.99 -15.67 -7.11
N LEU A 57 -3.52 -16.49 -8.05
CA LEU A 57 -2.21 -17.13 -8.01
C LEU A 57 -1.19 -16.42 -8.91
N ALA A 58 -1.52 -15.24 -9.44
CA ALA A 58 -0.63 -14.45 -10.26
C ALA A 58 0.69 -14.20 -9.53
N GLN A 59 1.78 -14.68 -10.16
CA GLN A 59 3.15 -14.51 -9.65
C GLN A 59 3.81 -13.23 -10.19
N VAL A 60 3.26 -12.68 -11.28
CA VAL A 60 3.77 -11.51 -11.98
C VAL A 60 2.66 -10.47 -12.06
N ALA A 61 2.96 -9.24 -11.64
CA ALA A 61 2.05 -8.11 -11.76
C ALA A 61 1.94 -7.66 -13.23
N PRO A 62 0.78 -7.10 -13.66
CA PRO A 62 0.65 -6.51 -14.98
C PRO A 62 1.73 -5.45 -15.24
N GLN A 63 2.19 -5.36 -16.49
CA GLN A 63 3.25 -4.41 -16.85
C GLN A 63 2.85 -2.97 -16.52
N ALA A 64 1.62 -2.59 -16.87
CA ALA A 64 1.07 -1.28 -16.63
C ALA A 64 0.04 -1.33 -15.49
N ILE A 65 0.52 -1.11 -14.26
CA ILE A 65 -0.32 -0.77 -13.10
C ILE A 65 -0.09 0.69 -12.72
N LYS A 66 -1.12 1.39 -12.23
CA LYS A 66 -1.05 2.81 -11.89
C LYS A 66 -1.66 3.06 -10.50
N PRO A 67 -1.04 3.89 -9.66
CA PRO A 67 -1.62 4.30 -8.37
C PRO A 67 -2.99 4.96 -8.54
N ILE A 68 -3.97 4.53 -7.73
CA ILE A 68 -5.34 5.08 -7.69
C ILE A 68 -5.55 5.83 -6.37
N HIS A 69 -5.56 5.12 -5.24
CA HIS A 69 -5.70 5.71 -3.91
C HIS A 69 -4.46 5.39 -3.07
N SER A 70 -3.82 6.42 -2.53
CA SER A 70 -2.52 6.31 -1.89
C SER A 70 -2.58 6.68 -0.42
N LEU A 71 -2.28 5.70 0.43
CA LEU A 71 -1.95 5.89 1.83
C LEU A 71 -0.54 6.45 1.95
N PHE A 72 -0.28 7.26 2.97
CA PHE A 72 1.07 7.71 3.32
C PHE A 72 1.34 7.45 4.80
N GLY A 73 2.56 6.99 5.10
CA GLY A 73 3.00 6.77 6.46
C GLY A 73 4.43 7.21 6.72
N VAL A 74 4.70 7.46 8.00
CA VAL A 74 6.01 7.88 8.52
C VAL A 74 6.54 6.81 9.46
N LEU A 75 7.82 6.47 9.31
CA LEU A 75 8.50 5.45 10.10
C LEU A 75 8.48 5.82 11.58
N ILE A 76 8.12 4.84 12.42
CA ILE A 76 8.14 4.98 13.89
C ILE A 76 9.02 3.96 14.60
N SER A 77 9.31 2.84 13.94
CA SER A 77 10.12 1.78 14.52
C SER A 77 10.71 0.92 13.43
N GLU A 78 11.93 0.45 13.64
CA GLU A 78 12.61 -0.48 12.76
C GLU A 78 13.37 -1.51 13.61
N SER A 79 13.26 -2.79 13.25
CA SER A 79 13.98 -3.88 13.90
C SER A 79 14.85 -4.59 12.88
N GLN A 80 16.16 -4.51 13.05
CA GLN A 80 17.11 -5.23 12.21
C GLN A 80 17.04 -6.75 12.45
N ARG A 81 16.83 -7.15 13.71
CA ARG A 81 16.75 -8.56 14.11
C ARG A 81 15.57 -9.27 13.45
N GLU A 82 14.43 -8.59 13.39
CA GLU A 82 13.20 -9.14 12.82
C GLU A 82 13.01 -8.74 11.35
N SER A 83 13.92 -7.93 10.80
CA SER A 83 13.80 -7.32 9.47
C SER A 83 12.42 -6.70 9.23
N THR A 84 11.96 -5.89 10.19
CA THR A 84 10.66 -5.22 10.17
C THR A 84 10.81 -3.70 10.24
N SER A 85 9.88 -3.00 9.59
CA SER A 85 9.73 -1.54 9.65
C SER A 85 8.25 -1.21 9.85
N THR A 86 7.95 -0.41 10.88
CA THR A 86 6.58 0.01 11.23
C THR A 86 6.42 1.49 10.96
N PHE A 87 5.36 1.85 10.24
CA PHE A 87 5.02 3.21 9.85
C PHE A 87 3.64 3.57 10.40
N LEU A 88 3.46 4.81 10.87
CA LEU A 88 2.15 5.35 11.20
C LEU A 88 1.56 6.06 9.99
N LEU A 89 0.31 5.74 9.68
CA LEU A 89 -0.44 6.43 8.64
C LEU A 89 -0.85 7.82 9.08
N VAL A 90 -0.94 8.74 8.12
CA VAL A 90 -1.34 10.12 8.38
C VAL A 90 -2.71 10.44 7.81
N ARG A 91 -3.44 11.28 8.53
CA ARG A 91 -4.73 11.85 8.10
C ARG A 91 -4.58 13.14 7.30
N GLN A 92 -3.38 13.73 7.31
CA GLN A 92 -3.04 14.94 6.57
C GLN A 92 -1.66 14.75 5.95
N LEU A 93 -1.56 14.98 4.65
CA LEU A 93 -0.29 14.86 3.94
C LEU A 93 0.64 16.02 4.36
N PRO A 94 1.88 15.76 4.78
CA PRO A 94 2.83 16.81 5.09
C PRO A 94 3.08 17.73 3.89
N GLY A 95 3.29 19.02 4.15
CA GLY A 95 3.57 19.99 3.10
C GLY A 95 4.82 19.61 2.29
N GLY A 96 4.76 19.78 0.97
CA GLY A 96 5.86 19.46 0.06
C GLY A 96 5.96 17.98 -0.33
N ILE A 97 5.10 17.10 0.20
CA ILE A 97 4.99 15.72 -0.28
C ILE A 97 3.94 15.65 -1.39
N GLU A 98 4.34 15.09 -2.53
CA GLU A 98 3.43 14.69 -3.61
C GLU A 98 3.36 13.17 -3.68
N LEU A 99 2.15 12.64 -3.85
CA LEU A 99 1.92 11.21 -4.04
C LEU A 99 1.43 10.95 -5.46
N ALA A 100 1.79 9.80 -6.00
CA ALA A 100 1.10 9.27 -7.16
C ALA A 100 -0.30 8.79 -6.75
N GLY A 101 -1.31 9.04 -7.58
CA GLY A 101 -2.72 8.77 -7.25
C GLY A 101 -3.33 9.81 -6.31
N THR A 102 -4.56 9.56 -5.86
CA THR A 102 -5.30 10.41 -4.93
C THR A 102 -4.89 10.08 -3.50
N PHE A 103 -4.43 11.07 -2.72
CA PHE A 103 -4.15 10.86 -1.30
C PHE A 103 -5.41 10.36 -0.57
N PHE A 104 -5.24 9.29 0.20
CA PHE A 104 -6.30 8.64 0.95
C PHE A 104 -5.98 8.75 2.45
N PRO A 105 -6.57 9.73 3.16
CA PRO A 105 -6.32 9.92 4.59
C PRO A 105 -6.66 8.67 5.41
N ALA A 106 -5.81 8.26 6.34
CA ALA A 106 -6.15 7.16 7.24
C ALA A 106 -5.37 7.23 8.55
N ASP A 107 -5.95 6.72 9.63
CA ASP A 107 -5.24 6.45 10.88
C ASP A 107 -4.96 4.95 11.03
N GLY A 108 -3.79 4.62 11.57
CA GLY A 108 -3.38 3.23 11.75
C GLY A 108 -1.91 3.07 11.44
N TYR A 109 -1.53 1.86 11.02
CA TYR A 109 -0.14 1.54 10.77
C TYR A 109 0.05 0.62 9.58
N VAL A 110 1.27 0.66 9.06
CA VAL A 110 1.82 -0.29 8.10
C VAL A 110 2.99 -0.99 8.76
N LEU A 111 2.99 -2.32 8.73
CA LEU A 111 4.12 -3.14 9.07
C LEU A 111 4.66 -3.76 7.77
N MET A 112 5.89 -3.43 7.42
CA MET A 112 6.63 -4.08 6.34
C MET A 112 7.62 -5.06 6.95
N GLN A 113 7.71 -6.27 6.39
CA GLN A 113 8.58 -7.33 6.88
C GLN A 113 9.31 -7.98 5.71
N GLN A 114 10.58 -8.30 5.89
CA GLN A 114 11.35 -9.08 4.93
C GLN A 114 11.87 -10.35 5.59
N HIS A 115 11.33 -11.49 5.14
CA HIS A 115 11.83 -12.82 5.46
C HIS A 115 12.42 -13.45 4.19
N GLU A 116 11.72 -14.43 3.59
CA GLU A 116 12.06 -14.98 2.27
C GLU A 116 11.66 -14.00 1.14
N ASP A 117 10.57 -13.26 1.34
CA ASP A 117 10.09 -12.20 0.45
C ASP A 117 9.59 -11.00 1.29
N ILE A 118 9.17 -9.93 0.61
CA ILE A 118 8.62 -8.73 1.24
C ILE A 118 7.11 -8.91 1.45
N HIS A 119 6.69 -8.78 2.71
CA HIS A 119 5.31 -8.79 3.14
C HIS A 119 4.91 -7.45 3.76
N LEU A 120 3.65 -7.11 3.61
CA LEU A 120 3.07 -5.88 4.15
C LEU A 120 1.74 -6.19 4.82
N VAL A 121 1.58 -5.68 6.04
CA VAL A 121 0.32 -5.65 6.76
C VAL A 121 -0.05 -4.19 6.99
N CYS A 122 -1.24 -3.79 6.60
CA CYS A 122 -1.76 -2.46 6.92
C CYS A 122 -3.11 -2.61 7.63
N LYS A 123 -3.20 -2.05 8.83
CA LYS A 123 -4.44 -1.99 9.62
C LYS A 123 -4.77 -0.53 9.84
N ALA A 124 -5.89 -0.09 9.28
CA ALA A 124 -6.24 1.33 9.23
C ALA A 124 -7.73 1.56 9.41
N ARG A 125 -8.10 2.77 9.84
CA ARG A 125 -9.45 3.29 9.74
C ARG A 125 -9.44 4.58 8.93
N TYR A 126 -10.61 4.91 8.41
CA TYR A 126 -10.79 6.12 7.63
C TYR A 126 -12.25 6.54 7.61
N SER A 127 -12.47 7.83 7.45
CA SER A 127 -13.74 8.41 7.05
C SER A 127 -13.45 9.68 6.27
N HIS A 128 -14.09 9.87 5.12
CA HIS A 128 -13.78 11.00 4.25
C HIS A 128 -15.03 11.71 3.79
N SER A 129 -14.92 13.04 3.66
CA SER A 129 -15.75 13.75 2.69
C SER A 129 -15.00 13.81 1.36
N CYS A 130 -15.72 13.54 0.26
CA CYS A 130 -15.18 13.61 -1.09
C CYS A 130 -15.50 14.97 -1.72
N GLY A 131 -14.54 15.53 -2.46
CA GLY A 131 -14.70 16.79 -3.17
C GLY A 131 -13.80 16.86 -4.40
N TRP A 132 -13.82 18.00 -5.08
CA TRP A 132 -13.00 18.26 -6.25
C TRP A 132 -12.27 19.59 -6.09
N LEU A 133 -10.98 19.61 -6.41
CA LEU A 133 -10.15 20.81 -6.46
C LEU A 133 -9.29 20.76 -7.73
N ASP A 134 -9.36 21.80 -8.55
CA ASP A 134 -8.60 21.91 -9.82
C ASP A 134 -8.73 20.66 -10.73
N GLY A 135 -9.94 20.10 -10.80
CA GLY A 135 -10.24 18.92 -11.61
C GLY A 135 -9.72 17.58 -11.05
N LYS A 136 -9.18 17.58 -9.83
CA LYS A 136 -8.73 16.37 -9.12
C LYS A 136 -9.66 16.05 -7.97
N GLU A 137 -9.91 14.76 -7.76
CA GLU A 137 -10.60 14.30 -6.55
C GLU A 137 -9.73 14.62 -5.32
N VAL A 138 -10.37 15.16 -4.29
CA VAL A 138 -9.75 15.41 -2.98
C VAL A 138 -10.58 14.70 -1.92
N ARG A 139 -9.90 14.02 -1.02
CA ARG A 139 -10.49 13.40 0.16
C ARG A 139 -10.06 14.16 1.39
N LYS A 140 -11.03 14.62 2.17
CA LYS A 140 -10.78 15.29 3.45
C LYS A 140 -11.17 14.35 4.58
N ASP A 141 -10.22 14.11 5.48
CA ASP A 141 -10.44 13.34 6.70
C ASP A 141 -11.61 13.91 7.53
N ILE A 142 -12.42 13.00 8.07
CA ILE A 142 -13.44 13.28 9.08
C ILE A 142 -12.97 12.56 10.35
N PRO A 143 -12.30 13.26 11.29
CA PRO A 143 -11.72 12.66 12.49
C PRO A 143 -12.72 11.86 13.34
N ASP A 144 -13.91 12.44 13.52
CA ASP A 144 -14.97 11.94 14.37
C ASP A 144 -16.24 11.74 13.54
N PRO A 145 -16.32 10.65 12.75
CA PRO A 145 -17.48 10.41 11.91
C PRO A 145 -18.73 10.16 12.76
N ALA A 146 -19.88 10.56 12.23
CA ALA A 146 -21.17 10.25 12.86
C ALA A 146 -21.31 8.71 13.08
N PRO A 147 -21.94 8.27 14.17
CA PRO A 147 -22.16 6.85 14.42
C PRO A 147 -22.83 6.16 13.23
N SER A 148 -22.29 5.02 12.80
CA SER A 148 -22.78 4.25 11.65
C SER A 148 -22.70 4.98 10.30
N SER A 149 -21.86 6.01 10.17
CA SER A 149 -21.56 6.61 8.86
C SER A 149 -21.07 5.54 7.89
N ALA A 150 -21.72 5.45 6.72
CA ALA A 150 -21.35 4.47 5.69
C ALA A 150 -19.95 4.74 5.09
N GLU A 151 -19.47 5.97 5.20
CA GLU A 151 -18.13 6.39 4.74
C GLU A 151 -17.04 6.10 5.77
N ALA A 152 -17.43 5.78 7.02
CA ALA A 152 -16.51 5.41 8.07
C ALA A 152 -16.27 3.90 8.04
N MET A 153 -15.05 3.51 7.72
CA MET A 153 -14.67 2.11 7.52
C MET A 153 -13.28 1.80 8.09
N SER A 154 -12.97 0.51 8.18
CA SER A 154 -11.64 0.02 8.50
C SER A 154 -11.12 -0.90 7.40
N TRP A 155 -9.81 -0.87 7.16
CA TRP A 155 -9.08 -1.74 6.25
C TRP A 155 -8.14 -2.65 7.00
N HIS A 156 -8.16 -3.91 6.60
CA HIS A 156 -7.19 -4.93 6.94
C HIS A 156 -6.60 -5.42 5.63
N ILE A 157 -5.39 -4.96 5.35
CA ILE A 157 -4.65 -5.30 4.13
C ILE A 157 -3.54 -6.25 4.53
N GLU A 158 -3.45 -7.37 3.81
CA GLU A 158 -2.32 -8.28 3.85
C GLU A 158 -1.84 -8.45 2.42
N ALA A 159 -0.57 -8.13 2.18
CA ALA A 159 -0.01 -8.10 0.84
C ALA A 159 1.36 -8.76 0.80
N SER A 160 1.62 -9.45 -0.30
CA SER A 160 2.89 -10.10 -0.58
C SER A 160 3.43 -9.61 -1.90
N ARG A 161 4.74 -9.37 -1.96
CA ARG A 161 5.42 -8.95 -3.18
C ARG A 161 5.19 -9.93 -4.33
N ARG A 162 5.16 -9.38 -5.56
CA ARG A 162 5.11 -10.11 -6.82
C ARG A 162 6.08 -9.50 -7.81
N ASN A 163 6.58 -10.32 -8.73
CA ASN A 163 7.51 -9.86 -9.75
C ASN A 163 6.84 -8.79 -10.61
N TRP A 164 7.54 -7.70 -10.88
CA TRP A 164 7.01 -6.60 -11.67
C TRP A 164 8.12 -5.91 -12.45
N ILE A 165 7.83 -5.54 -13.70
CA ILE A 165 8.82 -4.88 -14.58
C ILE A 165 9.20 -3.47 -14.10
N GLY A 166 8.29 -2.80 -13.38
CA GLY A 166 8.52 -1.47 -12.80
C GLY A 166 9.18 -1.51 -11.41
N GLU A 167 9.62 -2.68 -10.96
CA GLU A 167 10.21 -2.85 -9.65
C GLU A 167 11.58 -2.17 -9.51
N PHE A 168 11.82 -1.65 -8.30
CA PHE A 168 13.12 -1.18 -7.85
C PHE A 168 13.38 -1.64 -6.42
N ILE A 169 14.45 -2.41 -6.22
CA ILE A 169 14.99 -2.74 -4.89
C ILE A 169 16.52 -2.62 -4.97
N PRO A 170 17.16 -1.68 -4.23
CA PRO A 170 18.60 -1.50 -4.22
C PRO A 170 19.33 -2.81 -3.92
N GLY A 171 20.37 -3.12 -4.72
CA GLY A 171 21.23 -4.29 -4.51
C GLY A 171 20.64 -5.63 -4.95
N THR A 172 19.40 -5.67 -5.45
CA THR A 172 18.90 -6.85 -6.15
C THR A 172 19.38 -6.83 -7.60
N MET A 173 20.09 -7.88 -8.04
CA MET A 173 20.35 -8.06 -9.47
C MET A 173 19.01 -8.30 -10.17
N PRO A 174 18.78 -7.72 -11.36
CA PRO A 174 17.56 -7.99 -12.11
C PRO A 174 17.42 -9.50 -12.35
N PRO A 175 16.19 -10.04 -12.30
CA PRO A 175 15.97 -11.46 -12.57
C PRO A 175 16.59 -11.82 -13.93
N GLU A 176 17.33 -12.92 -13.94
CA GLU A 176 18.00 -13.44 -15.14
C GLU A 176 16.96 -13.59 -16.25
N ARG A 177 17.15 -12.88 -17.36
CA ARG A 177 16.26 -12.96 -18.53
C ARG A 177 16.41 -14.36 -19.11
N ILE A 178 15.51 -15.28 -18.78
CA ILE A 178 15.45 -16.58 -19.44
C ILE A 178 14.93 -16.32 -20.87
N PRO A 179 15.74 -16.51 -21.92
CA PRO A 179 15.27 -16.34 -23.28
C PRO A 179 14.24 -17.43 -23.59
N ILE A 180 13.04 -17.01 -24.00
CA ILE A 180 12.03 -17.92 -24.55
C ILE A 180 12.62 -18.49 -25.85
N ARG A 181 13.09 -19.74 -25.81
CA ARG A 181 13.45 -20.46 -27.03
C ARG A 181 12.16 -20.79 -27.77
N ALA A 182 11.93 -20.12 -28.91
CA ALA A 182 10.98 -20.61 -29.89
C ALA A 182 11.48 -21.96 -30.41
N THR A 183 10.78 -23.03 -30.06
CA THR A 183 10.90 -24.31 -30.75
C THR A 183 10.24 -24.14 -32.11
N GLY A 184 11.03 -24.20 -33.19
CA GLY A 184 10.54 -24.30 -34.57
C GLY A 184 9.94 -25.65 -34.88
#